data_AF-A0A918RFL1-F1
#
_entry.id   AF-A0A918RFL1-F1
#
_cell.length_a   1.000
_cell.length_b   1.000
_cell.length_c   1.000
_cell.angle_alpha   90.00
_cell.angle_beta   90.00
_cell.angle_gamma   90.00
#
_symmetry.space_group_name_H-M   'P 1'
#
loop_
_entity.id
_entity.type
_entity.pdbx_description
1 polymer ?
#
loop_
_entity_poly.entity_id
_entity_poly.type
_entity_poly.pdbx_seq_one_letter_code
_entity_poly.pdbx_strand_id
1 'polypeptide(L)'
;MKFKNFDSLFNFYRNGQIFKKGKTKKNGKPFGIWNLYSNDGKLREIREWFVIDGHSRINRVWFLDKKGDTIAWRYQDSIFNQKEFVNDTIGTRATDYNVFDFNKDTIFLNEPIRGIAYCNSRRIRDYDSQIRIFLHSENVDFNSPFPNDSLIRRDSFKNLKADSINHKWFTHIKPDRYGHVSIFGAWFENPGQKLLRGYMEEYSYGPFEDKEIDSVTARVYFEKTIFVKDTIEQNHSVQHSI
;
A
#
# COMPACT_ATOMS: atom_id res chain seq x y z
N MET A 1 -11.82 -13.21 2.30
CA MET A 1 -12.28 -14.00 1.14
C MET A 1 -11.09 -14.31 0.22
N LYS A 2 -10.73 -15.59 0.00
CA LYS A 2 -9.75 -15.98 -1.04
C LYS A 2 -10.34 -15.58 -2.40
N PHE A 3 -9.69 -14.68 -3.14
CA PHE A 3 -10.01 -14.45 -4.55
C PHE A 3 -9.77 -15.76 -5.32
N LYS A 4 -10.77 -16.64 -5.43
CA LYS A 4 -10.62 -17.97 -6.07
C LYS A 4 -10.70 -17.94 -7.60
N ASN A 5 -10.83 -16.77 -8.21
CA ASN A 5 -11.09 -16.60 -9.64
C ASN A 5 -10.22 -15.46 -10.22
N PHE A 6 -8.93 -15.72 -10.40
CA PHE A 6 -8.03 -14.85 -11.14
C PHE A 6 -7.23 -15.65 -12.15
N ASP A 7 -6.95 -15.03 -13.28
CA ASP A 7 -6.09 -15.58 -14.30
C ASP A 7 -4.82 -14.75 -14.42
N SER A 8 -3.74 -15.39 -14.82
CA SER A 8 -2.50 -14.68 -15.18
C SER A 8 -2.61 -14.24 -16.63
N LEU A 9 -2.46 -12.94 -16.88
CA LEU A 9 -2.39 -12.39 -18.23
C LEU A 9 -0.93 -12.16 -18.63
N PHE A 10 -0.59 -12.53 -19.85
CA PHE A 10 0.72 -12.32 -20.46
C PHE A 10 0.53 -11.67 -21.83
N ASN A 11 1.22 -10.55 -22.05
CA ASN A 11 1.23 -9.86 -23.33
C ASN A 11 2.64 -9.93 -23.91
N PHE A 12 2.72 -10.21 -25.21
CA PHE A 12 3.97 -10.53 -25.89
C PHE A 12 4.28 -9.54 -27.01
N TYR A 13 5.57 -9.19 -27.12
CA TYR A 13 6.14 -8.55 -28.29
C TYR A 13 6.03 -9.50 -29.49
N ARG A 14 6.18 -8.94 -30.71
CA ARG A 14 6.22 -9.76 -31.94
C ARG A 14 7.37 -10.80 -31.94
N ASN A 15 8.45 -10.53 -31.22
CA ASN A 15 9.58 -11.46 -31.07
C ASN A 15 9.33 -12.57 -30.04
N GLY A 16 8.12 -12.68 -29.47
CA GLY A 16 7.75 -13.68 -28.48
C GLY A 16 8.17 -13.36 -27.05
N GLN A 17 8.88 -12.26 -26.80
CA GLN A 17 9.22 -11.84 -25.43
C GLN A 17 8.00 -11.23 -24.73
N ILE A 18 7.90 -11.39 -23.41
CA ILE A 18 6.83 -10.79 -22.62
C ILE A 18 7.10 -9.29 -22.47
N PHE A 19 6.12 -8.43 -22.72
CA PHE A 19 6.21 -7.00 -22.39
C PHE A 19 5.40 -6.62 -21.15
N LYS A 20 4.36 -7.39 -20.80
CA LYS A 20 3.53 -7.14 -19.62
C LYS A 20 2.96 -8.44 -19.06
N LYS A 21 3.06 -8.64 -17.76
CA LYS A 21 2.39 -9.76 -17.08
C LYS A 21 1.88 -9.39 -15.70
N GLY A 22 0.76 -9.98 -15.30
CA GLY A 22 0.15 -9.78 -13.99
C GLY A 22 -1.16 -10.56 -13.86
N LYS A 23 -1.89 -10.31 -12.77
CA LYS A 23 -3.17 -10.98 -12.52
C LYS A 23 -4.34 -10.10 -12.92
N THR A 24 -5.37 -10.73 -13.50
CA THR A 24 -6.65 -10.10 -13.81
C THR A 24 -7.79 -10.80 -13.10
N LYS A 25 -8.85 -10.06 -12.81
CA LYS A 25 -10.15 -10.63 -12.45
C LYS A 25 -10.83 -11.19 -13.70
N LYS A 26 -11.86 -12.03 -13.50
CA LYS A 26 -12.68 -12.58 -14.60
C LYS A 26 -13.22 -11.54 -15.61
N ASN A 27 -13.43 -10.29 -15.17
CA ASN A 27 -13.87 -9.19 -16.04
C ASN A 27 -12.71 -8.44 -16.72
N GLY A 28 -11.49 -9.00 -16.74
CA GLY A 28 -10.30 -8.42 -17.35
C GLY A 28 -9.63 -7.31 -16.53
N LYS A 29 -10.21 -6.86 -15.41
CA LYS A 29 -9.63 -5.77 -14.60
C LYS A 29 -8.33 -6.23 -13.89
N PRO A 30 -7.22 -5.47 -13.99
CA PRO A 30 -5.94 -5.83 -13.38
C PRO A 30 -5.98 -5.71 -11.85
N PHE A 31 -5.23 -6.53 -11.13
CA PHE A 31 -5.00 -6.34 -9.70
C PHE A 31 -3.63 -6.90 -9.28
N GLY A 32 -3.14 -6.47 -8.11
CA GLY A 32 -1.85 -6.87 -7.57
C GLY A 32 -0.69 -6.36 -8.42
N ILE A 33 0.42 -7.10 -8.38
CA ILE A 33 1.66 -6.72 -9.06
C ILE A 33 1.62 -7.06 -10.55
N TRP A 34 2.00 -6.08 -11.35
CA TRP A 34 2.19 -6.16 -12.79
C TRP A 34 3.63 -5.79 -13.13
N ASN A 35 4.28 -6.66 -13.89
CA ASN A 35 5.66 -6.52 -14.31
C ASN A 35 5.69 -6.14 -15.79
N LEU A 36 6.37 -5.05 -16.11
CA LEU A 36 6.51 -4.52 -17.46
C LEU A 36 7.98 -4.58 -17.88
N TYR A 37 8.20 -5.10 -19.08
CA TYR A 37 9.52 -5.42 -19.61
C TYR A 37 9.78 -4.60 -20.87
N SER A 38 11.05 -4.40 -21.21
CA SER A 38 11.48 -3.87 -22.50
C SER A 38 11.58 -4.98 -23.56
N ASN A 39 11.71 -4.58 -24.83
CA ASN A 39 11.82 -5.50 -25.96
C ASN A 39 13.08 -6.40 -25.97
N ASP A 40 14.05 -6.10 -25.09
CA ASP A 40 15.23 -6.94 -24.79
C ASP A 40 15.03 -7.84 -23.55
N GLY A 41 13.81 -7.88 -23.00
CA GLY A 41 13.39 -8.78 -21.94
C GLY A 41 13.76 -8.32 -20.53
N LYS A 42 14.30 -7.11 -20.37
CA LYS A 42 14.66 -6.56 -19.05
C LYS A 42 13.42 -6.01 -18.34
N LEU A 43 13.31 -6.24 -17.03
CA LEU A 43 12.24 -5.67 -16.22
C LEU A 43 12.52 -4.17 -16.03
N ARG A 44 11.53 -3.32 -16.34
CA ARG A 44 11.69 -1.85 -16.38
C ARG A 44 10.75 -1.12 -15.45
N GLU A 45 9.59 -1.70 -15.20
CA GLU A 45 8.58 -1.08 -14.38
C GLU A 45 7.78 -2.17 -13.65
N ILE A 46 7.51 -1.92 -12.38
CA ILE A 46 6.59 -2.70 -11.56
C ILE A 46 5.42 -1.79 -11.22
N ARG A 47 4.19 -2.25 -11.42
CA ARG A 47 2.98 -1.53 -11.03
C ARG A 47 2.17 -2.35 -10.05
N GLU A 48 1.70 -1.73 -9.00
CA GLU A 48 0.69 -2.31 -8.13
C GLU A 48 -0.67 -1.76 -8.51
N TRP A 49 -1.60 -2.65 -8.83
CA TRP A 49 -3.00 -2.35 -9.05
C TRP A 49 -3.81 -2.73 -7.81
N PHE A 50 -4.62 -1.80 -7.34
CA PHE A 50 -5.48 -1.99 -6.17
C PHE A 50 -6.95 -1.85 -6.57
N VAL A 51 -7.82 -2.66 -5.97
CA VAL A 51 -9.24 -2.66 -6.29
C VAL A 51 -9.98 -1.84 -5.24
N ILE A 52 -10.55 -0.73 -5.68
CA ILE A 52 -11.32 0.20 -4.85
C ILE A 52 -12.68 0.35 -5.48
N ASP A 53 -13.73 0.14 -4.71
CA ASP A 53 -15.11 0.17 -5.20
C ASP A 53 -15.36 -0.69 -6.47
N GLY A 54 -14.62 -1.80 -6.63
CA GLY A 54 -14.76 -2.69 -7.79
C GLY A 54 -14.02 -2.19 -9.03
N HIS A 55 -13.36 -1.03 -8.94
CA HIS A 55 -12.51 -0.44 -9.95
C HIS A 55 -11.04 -0.68 -9.63
N SER A 56 -10.29 -1.14 -10.62
CA SER A 56 -8.85 -1.27 -10.51
C SER A 56 -8.19 0.07 -10.77
N ARG A 57 -7.35 0.51 -9.83
CA ARG A 57 -6.57 1.76 -9.92
C ARG A 57 -5.10 1.46 -9.69
N ILE A 58 -4.22 2.21 -10.35
CA ILE A 58 -2.79 2.15 -10.05
C ILE A 58 -2.58 2.73 -8.66
N ASN A 59 -1.97 1.93 -7.78
CA ASN A 59 -1.66 2.30 -6.41
C ASN A 59 -0.22 2.81 -6.28
N ARG A 60 0.73 2.02 -6.78
CA ARG A 60 2.17 2.29 -6.73
C ARG A 60 2.85 1.90 -8.03
N VAL A 61 3.96 2.56 -8.31
CA VAL A 61 4.80 2.31 -9.48
C VAL A 61 6.27 2.32 -9.04
N TRP A 62 7.07 1.40 -9.53
CA TRP A 62 8.53 1.40 -9.38
C TRP A 62 9.19 1.35 -10.75
N PHE A 63 10.09 2.29 -11.02
CA PHE A 63 10.93 2.29 -12.21
C PHE A 63 12.28 1.65 -11.91
N LEU A 64 12.76 0.86 -12.85
CA LEU A 64 13.96 0.06 -12.70
C LEU A 64 14.97 0.38 -13.80
N ASP A 65 16.25 0.35 -13.45
CA ASP A 65 17.33 0.42 -14.41
C ASP A 65 17.55 -0.94 -15.11
N LYS A 66 18.61 -1.05 -15.93
CA LYS A 66 18.92 -2.30 -16.67
C LYS A 66 19.41 -3.45 -15.79
N LYS A 67 19.87 -3.15 -14.58
CA LYS A 67 20.29 -4.14 -13.59
C LYS A 67 19.11 -4.62 -12.73
N GLY A 68 17.99 -3.91 -12.76
CA GLY A 68 16.82 -4.17 -11.94
C GLY A 68 16.80 -3.33 -10.65
N ASP A 69 17.69 -2.35 -10.54
CA ASP A 69 17.75 -1.45 -9.39
C ASP A 69 16.66 -0.40 -9.49
N THR A 70 16.04 -0.08 -8.35
CA THR A 70 14.96 0.92 -8.31
C THR A 70 15.53 2.33 -8.42
N ILE A 71 15.01 3.11 -9.37
CA ILE A 71 15.51 4.45 -9.70
C ILE A 71 14.39 5.49 -9.68
N ALA A 72 14.79 6.76 -9.49
CA ALA A 72 13.93 7.87 -9.91
C ALA A 72 13.74 7.75 -11.43
N TRP A 73 12.50 7.98 -11.90
CA TRP A 73 12.18 7.86 -13.31
C TRP A 73 13.13 8.69 -14.19
N ARG A 74 13.59 8.11 -15.30
CA ARG A 74 14.39 8.83 -16.31
C ARG A 74 14.17 8.26 -17.71
N TYR A 75 14.42 9.09 -18.72
CA TYR A 75 14.08 8.79 -20.11
C TYR A 75 14.88 7.63 -20.70
N GLN A 76 16.17 7.50 -20.36
CA GLN A 76 17.07 6.47 -20.91
C GLN A 76 16.60 5.04 -20.58
N ASP A 77 15.81 4.95 -19.52
CA ASP A 77 15.34 3.70 -18.95
C ASP A 77 13.84 3.44 -19.24
N SER A 78 13.21 4.34 -19.99
CA SER A 78 11.78 4.35 -20.28
C SER A 78 11.38 3.31 -21.33
N ILE A 79 10.23 2.66 -21.10
CA ILE A 79 9.57 1.80 -22.09
C ILE A 79 8.48 2.53 -22.88
N PHE A 80 8.11 3.76 -22.49
CA PHE A 80 6.95 4.47 -23.04
C PHE A 80 7.08 4.82 -24.54
N ASN A 81 8.29 4.81 -25.10
CA ASN A 81 8.50 5.04 -26.54
C ASN A 81 8.27 3.78 -27.39
N GLN A 82 8.14 2.61 -26.79
CA GLN A 82 7.86 1.39 -27.52
C GLN A 82 6.37 1.35 -27.87
N LYS A 83 6.04 0.87 -29.07
CA LYS A 83 4.66 0.85 -29.59
C LYS A 83 3.68 0.11 -28.67
N GLU A 84 4.16 -0.87 -27.91
CA GLU A 84 3.37 -1.64 -26.94
C GLU A 84 2.90 -0.80 -25.74
N PHE A 85 3.57 0.31 -25.43
CA PHE A 85 3.28 1.19 -24.29
C PHE A 85 2.87 2.60 -24.66
N VAL A 86 2.71 2.93 -25.95
CA VAL A 86 2.36 4.28 -26.41
C VAL A 86 1.04 4.78 -25.82
N ASN A 87 0.10 3.86 -25.59
CA ASN A 87 -1.20 4.14 -24.97
C ASN A 87 -1.22 3.89 -23.46
N ASP A 88 -0.09 3.50 -22.86
CA ASP A 88 -0.02 3.19 -21.44
C ASP A 88 0.29 4.47 -20.64
N THR A 89 -0.77 5.13 -20.19
CA THR A 89 -0.68 6.40 -19.46
C THR A 89 -0.62 6.19 -17.96
N ILE A 90 0.27 6.91 -17.28
CA ILE A 90 0.32 7.02 -15.81
C ILE A 90 0.21 8.50 -15.41
N GLY A 91 -0.52 8.77 -14.34
CA GLY A 91 -0.74 10.16 -13.87
C GLY A 91 0.54 10.85 -13.41
N THR A 92 1.53 10.10 -12.92
CA THR A 92 2.83 10.63 -12.53
C THR A 92 3.92 9.61 -12.80
N ARG A 93 5.02 10.04 -13.43
CA ARG A 93 6.21 9.22 -13.68
C ARG A 93 7.20 9.36 -12.53
N ALA A 94 6.87 8.77 -11.39
CA ALA A 94 7.75 8.74 -10.23
C ALA A 94 7.66 7.38 -9.53
N THR A 95 8.80 6.90 -9.03
CA THR A 95 8.83 5.70 -8.21
C THR A 95 8.23 5.99 -6.83
N ASP A 96 7.39 5.08 -6.35
CA ASP A 96 6.84 5.08 -5.00
C ASP A 96 7.81 4.41 -4.04
N TYR A 97 8.38 5.18 -3.13
CA TYR A 97 9.30 4.70 -2.08
C TYR A 97 8.61 4.63 -0.71
N ASN A 98 7.28 4.73 -0.68
CA ASN A 98 6.54 4.72 0.57
C ASN A 98 6.57 3.31 1.18
N VAL A 99 6.74 3.27 2.51
CA VAL A 99 6.90 2.01 3.26
C VAL A 99 5.79 1.92 4.28
N PHE A 100 5.19 0.73 4.36
CA PHE A 100 4.33 0.32 5.47
C PHE A 100 5.05 -0.83 6.18
N ASP A 101 5.64 -0.53 7.33
CA ASP A 101 6.31 -1.51 8.16
C ASP A 101 5.36 -1.99 9.26
N PHE A 102 5.39 -3.28 9.56
CA PHE A 102 4.54 -3.91 10.57
C PHE A 102 5.41 -4.69 11.53
N ASN A 103 5.13 -4.63 12.83
CA ASN A 103 5.93 -5.33 13.83
C ASN A 103 5.92 -6.85 13.64
N LYS A 104 4.80 -7.43 13.20
CA LYS A 104 4.61 -8.87 13.08
C LYS A 104 3.57 -9.22 12.02
N ASP A 105 3.61 -10.47 11.57
CA ASP A 105 2.55 -11.08 10.74
C ASP A 105 1.63 -12.00 11.57
N THR A 106 1.96 -12.18 12.84
CA THR A 106 1.24 -13.01 13.81
C THR A 106 1.30 -12.37 15.19
N ILE A 107 0.16 -12.27 15.86
CA ILE A 107 -0.01 -11.65 17.19
C ILE A 107 -0.92 -12.52 18.06
N PHE A 108 -0.90 -12.31 19.36
CA PHE A 108 -1.92 -12.87 20.27
C PHE A 108 -3.15 -11.95 20.36
N LEU A 109 -4.28 -12.48 20.81
CA LEU A 109 -5.55 -11.74 20.93
C LEU A 109 -5.43 -10.46 21.77
N ASN A 110 -4.59 -10.48 22.80
CA ASN A 110 -4.30 -9.35 23.69
C ASN A 110 -3.06 -8.54 23.27
N GLU A 111 -2.59 -8.71 22.03
CA GLU A 111 -1.47 -7.97 21.46
C GLU A 111 -1.93 -7.17 20.24
N PRO A 112 -1.66 -5.86 20.16
CA PRO A 112 -2.03 -5.09 18.98
C PRO A 112 -1.06 -5.35 17.83
N ILE A 113 -1.58 -5.31 16.59
CA ILE A 113 -0.73 -5.08 15.43
C ILE A 113 -0.31 -3.61 15.42
N ARG A 114 0.97 -3.34 15.18
CA ARG A 114 1.54 -2.00 15.11
C ARG A 114 2.18 -1.81 13.75
N GLY A 115 1.89 -0.69 13.12
CA GLY A 115 2.43 -0.30 11.84
C GLY A 115 3.07 1.09 11.89
N ILE A 116 4.04 1.30 11.00
CA ILE A 116 4.67 2.59 10.76
C ILE A 116 4.59 2.86 9.26
N ALA A 117 4.05 4.01 8.89
CA ALA A 117 4.04 4.49 7.52
C ALA A 117 5.11 5.56 7.34
N TYR A 118 5.94 5.38 6.31
CA TYR A 118 6.93 6.35 5.88
C TYR A 118 6.58 6.87 4.49
N CYS A 119 6.32 8.17 4.39
CA CYS A 119 6.20 8.85 3.11
C CYS A 119 7.58 9.31 2.64
N ASN A 120 8.21 8.50 1.78
CA ASN A 120 9.53 8.80 1.21
C ASN A 120 9.45 9.33 -0.22
N SER A 121 8.29 9.20 -0.87
CA SER A 121 8.04 9.70 -2.22
C SER A 121 6.79 10.56 -2.25
N ARG A 122 6.95 11.80 -1.78
CA ARG A 122 5.90 12.83 -1.82
C ARG A 122 5.38 13.04 -3.24
N ARG A 123 4.08 12.94 -3.41
CA ARG A 123 3.35 13.27 -4.64
C ARG A 123 2.93 14.74 -4.65
N ILE A 124 2.72 15.34 -3.48
CA ILE A 124 2.40 16.75 -3.32
C ILE A 124 3.70 17.50 -3.00
N ARG A 125 4.42 17.95 -4.04
CA ARG A 125 5.76 18.54 -3.90
C ARG A 125 5.74 20.06 -3.80
N ASP A 126 4.73 20.69 -4.37
CA ASP A 126 4.63 22.15 -4.47
C ASP A 126 4.14 22.82 -3.16
N TYR A 127 3.72 22.03 -2.18
CA TYR A 127 3.20 22.50 -0.90
C TYR A 127 3.83 21.74 0.28
N ASP A 128 3.69 22.25 1.51
CA ASP A 128 4.07 21.51 2.72
C ASP A 128 3.05 20.38 2.95
N SER A 129 3.36 19.20 2.41
CA SER A 129 2.50 18.03 2.55
C SER A 129 2.79 17.28 3.84
N GLN A 130 1.76 16.63 4.36
CA GLN A 130 1.83 15.78 5.54
C GLN A 130 1.03 14.52 5.30
N ILE A 131 1.19 13.52 6.16
CA ILE A 131 0.43 12.27 6.06
C ILE A 131 -0.49 12.03 7.25
N ARG A 132 -1.50 11.20 6.99
CA ARG A 132 -2.31 10.52 7.99
C ARG A 132 -2.66 9.12 7.49
N ILE A 133 -2.90 8.20 8.41
CA ILE A 133 -3.28 6.82 8.08
C ILE A 133 -4.73 6.61 8.46
N PHE A 134 -5.49 5.99 7.56
CA PHE A 134 -6.81 5.49 7.87
C PHE A 134 -6.80 3.97 7.82
N LEU A 135 -7.42 3.35 8.82
CA LEU A 135 -7.49 1.90 8.96
C LEU A 135 -8.92 1.41 8.91
N HIS A 136 -9.04 0.16 8.45
CA HIS A 136 -10.25 -0.61 8.51
C HIS A 136 -9.89 -2.06 8.88
N SER A 137 -10.37 -2.51 10.04
CA SER A 137 -10.22 -3.88 10.56
C SER A 137 -11.56 -4.60 10.60
N GLU A 138 -11.54 -5.94 10.61
CA GLU A 138 -12.69 -6.85 10.41
C GLU A 138 -13.90 -6.72 11.36
N ASN A 139 -13.91 -5.76 12.30
CA ASN A 139 -15.04 -5.57 13.21
C ASN A 139 -16.25 -4.83 12.56
N VAL A 140 -16.15 -4.45 11.28
CA VAL A 140 -17.21 -3.76 10.53
C VAL A 140 -17.39 -4.45 9.18
N ASP A 141 -18.64 -4.74 8.78
CA ASP A 141 -19.03 -5.52 7.59
C ASP A 141 -18.07 -5.36 6.38
N PHE A 142 -17.25 -6.38 6.14
CA PHE A 142 -16.29 -6.47 5.04
C PHE A 142 -16.99 -6.80 3.71
N ASN A 143 -17.96 -5.99 3.29
CA ASN A 143 -18.52 -6.13 1.95
C ASN A 143 -17.51 -5.61 0.93
N SER A 144 -16.81 -6.54 0.28
CA SER A 144 -16.03 -6.30 -0.93
C SER A 144 -16.87 -5.49 -1.91
N PRO A 145 -16.34 -4.45 -2.58
CA PRO A 145 -14.96 -3.92 -2.64
C PRO A 145 -14.58 -2.88 -1.54
N PHE A 146 -13.28 -2.48 -1.45
CA PHE A 146 -12.81 -1.45 -0.49
C PHE A 146 -13.77 -0.25 -0.55
N PRO A 147 -14.50 0.04 0.54
CA PRO A 147 -15.61 0.96 0.46
C PRO A 147 -15.12 2.35 0.08
N ASN A 148 -15.98 3.11 -0.61
CA ASN A 148 -15.72 4.51 -0.92
C ASN A 148 -15.35 5.29 0.36
N ASP A 149 -14.56 6.35 0.22
CA ASP A 149 -13.83 7.06 1.28
C ASP A 149 -14.65 7.44 2.52
N SER A 150 -15.98 7.52 2.40
CA SER A 150 -16.88 7.88 3.49
C SER A 150 -16.95 6.86 4.63
N LEU A 151 -16.62 5.58 4.40
CA LEU A 151 -16.74 4.53 5.43
C LEU A 151 -15.45 4.28 6.23
N ILE A 152 -14.28 4.65 5.71
CA ILE A 152 -12.97 4.38 6.34
C ILE A 152 -12.45 5.59 7.15
N ARG A 153 -13.14 6.73 7.06
CA ARG A 153 -12.79 7.98 7.78
C ARG A 153 -13.05 7.96 9.28
N ARG A 154 -13.48 6.85 9.88
CA ARG A 154 -13.86 6.82 11.32
C ARG A 154 -12.66 6.93 12.24
N ASP A 155 -11.56 6.26 11.93
CA ASP A 155 -10.32 6.30 12.73
C ASP A 155 -9.14 6.72 11.86
N SER A 156 -8.53 7.87 12.21
CA SER A 156 -7.32 8.36 11.55
C SER A 156 -6.17 8.48 12.55
N PHE A 157 -4.99 8.04 12.14
CA PHE A 157 -3.75 8.20 12.87
C PHE A 157 -3.00 9.40 12.28
N LYS A 158 -2.67 10.35 13.15
CA LYS A 158 -1.91 11.54 12.75
C LYS A 158 -0.44 11.19 12.55
N ASN A 159 0.28 12.08 11.88
CA ASN A 159 1.72 11.97 11.75
C ASN A 159 2.45 12.37 13.05
N LEU A 160 3.75 12.06 13.13
CA LEU A 160 4.60 12.36 14.26
C LEU A 160 4.61 13.85 14.63
N LYS A 161 4.36 14.79 13.70
CA LYS A 161 4.33 16.22 14.06
C LYS A 161 3.23 16.52 15.10
N ALA A 162 2.10 15.83 15.00
CA ALA A 162 0.99 15.94 15.94
C ALA A 162 1.06 14.90 17.08
N ASP A 163 1.65 13.73 16.84
CA ASP A 163 1.80 12.66 17.83
C ASP A 163 3.12 12.78 18.61
N SER A 164 3.13 13.67 19.61
CA SER A 164 4.30 13.89 20.48
C SER A 164 4.61 12.73 21.41
N ILE A 165 3.64 11.86 21.71
CA ILE A 165 3.81 10.73 22.63
C ILE A 165 4.83 9.72 22.07
N ASN A 166 4.80 9.52 20.76
CA ASN A 166 5.67 8.56 20.09
C ASN A 166 7.06 9.09 19.74
N HIS A 167 7.34 10.40 19.86
CA HIS A 167 8.65 11.01 19.52
C HIS A 167 9.84 10.28 20.14
N LYS A 168 9.69 9.83 21.39
CA LYS A 168 10.74 9.13 22.15
C LYS A 168 11.26 7.86 21.47
N TRP A 169 10.49 7.26 20.57
CA TRP A 169 10.88 6.04 19.84
C TRP A 169 11.50 6.33 18.46
N PHE A 170 11.48 7.59 18.02
CA PHE A 170 11.92 8.00 16.67
C PHE A 170 13.06 9.03 16.71
N THR A 171 14.01 8.86 17.64
CA THR A 171 15.17 9.76 17.82
C THR A 171 16.12 9.83 16.62
N HIS A 172 16.07 8.82 15.74
CA HIS A 172 16.85 8.75 14.50
C HIS A 172 16.21 9.55 13.35
N ILE A 173 14.96 9.98 13.49
CA ILE A 173 14.22 10.75 12.48
C ILE A 173 14.38 12.23 12.79
N LYS A 174 14.77 13.02 11.80
CA LYS A 174 14.86 14.47 11.97
C LYS A 174 13.46 15.10 12.08
N PRO A 175 13.25 16.13 12.93
CA PRO A 175 11.93 16.73 13.14
C PRO A 175 11.22 17.24 11.88
N ASP A 176 11.95 17.70 10.87
CA ASP A 176 11.38 18.12 9.56
C ASP A 176 10.69 16.97 8.81
N ARG A 177 11.07 15.72 9.10
CA ARG A 177 10.44 14.53 8.54
C ARG A 177 9.22 14.04 9.32
N TYR A 178 8.92 14.60 10.50
CA TYR A 178 7.83 14.11 11.35
C TYR A 178 6.45 14.22 10.68
N GLY A 179 6.24 15.21 9.80
CA GLY A 179 5.01 15.31 8.99
C GLY A 179 4.79 14.13 8.03
N HIS A 180 5.82 13.32 7.77
CA HIS A 180 5.86 12.27 6.76
C HIS A 180 5.99 10.86 7.38
N VAL A 181 5.77 10.74 8.68
CA VAL A 181 5.82 9.47 9.41
C VAL A 181 4.58 9.37 10.28
N SER A 182 3.88 8.25 10.24
CA SER A 182 2.69 8.02 11.08
C SER A 182 2.73 6.61 11.66
N ILE A 183 2.39 6.51 12.95
CA ILE A 183 2.29 5.26 13.67
C ILE A 183 0.81 4.92 13.78
N PHE A 184 0.49 3.67 13.49
CA PHE A 184 -0.87 3.19 13.47
C PHE A 184 -0.95 1.77 14.03
N GLY A 185 -2.15 1.33 14.37
CA GLY A 185 -2.32 -0.02 14.88
C GLY A 185 -3.78 -0.40 15.03
N ALA A 186 -4.02 -1.69 15.25
CA ALA A 186 -5.35 -2.21 15.48
C ALA A 186 -5.31 -3.33 16.53
N TRP A 187 -6.43 -3.50 17.21
CA TRP A 187 -6.72 -4.65 18.06
C TRP A 187 -7.68 -5.57 17.32
N PHE A 188 -7.70 -6.84 17.71
CA PHE A 188 -8.63 -7.82 17.16
C PHE A 188 -9.37 -8.50 18.30
N GLU A 189 -10.67 -8.74 18.11
CA GLU A 189 -11.55 -9.28 19.15
C GLU A 189 -11.62 -10.80 19.12
N ASN A 190 -11.25 -11.43 18.00
CA ASN A 190 -11.35 -12.88 17.82
C ASN A 190 -10.10 -13.46 17.16
N PRO A 191 -9.69 -14.70 17.49
CA PRO A 191 -8.60 -15.40 16.79
C PRO A 191 -8.88 -15.66 15.31
N GLY A 192 -7.85 -16.13 14.61
CA GLY A 192 -7.89 -16.56 13.21
C GLY A 192 -7.17 -15.62 12.25
N GLN A 193 -7.29 -15.92 10.96
CA GLN A 193 -6.73 -15.07 9.90
C GLN A 193 -7.59 -13.81 9.76
N LYS A 194 -6.94 -12.65 9.89
CA LYS A 194 -7.52 -11.32 9.78
C LYS A 194 -6.94 -10.56 8.60
N LEU A 195 -7.75 -9.70 8.01
CA LEU A 195 -7.31 -8.76 6.98
C LEU A 195 -7.37 -7.33 7.49
N LEU A 196 -6.20 -6.71 7.65
CA LEU A 196 -6.07 -5.29 7.89
C LEU A 196 -5.98 -4.56 6.55
N ARG A 197 -6.77 -3.50 6.38
CA ARG A 197 -6.72 -2.66 5.18
C ARG A 197 -6.64 -1.20 5.59
N GLY A 198 -6.07 -0.39 4.72
CA GLY A 198 -6.00 1.04 4.97
C GLY A 198 -5.40 1.80 3.81
N TYR A 199 -5.24 3.09 4.02
CA TYR A 199 -4.45 3.92 3.12
C TYR A 199 -3.69 4.99 3.90
N MET A 200 -2.52 5.33 3.36
CA MET A 200 -1.84 6.59 3.66
C MET A 200 -2.42 7.66 2.76
N GLU A 201 -2.89 8.74 3.37
CA GLU A 201 -3.26 9.96 2.67
C GLU A 201 -2.18 11.02 2.90
N GLU A 202 -1.51 11.39 1.83
CA GLU A 202 -0.72 12.62 1.77
C GLU A 202 -1.68 13.77 1.47
N TYR A 203 -1.64 14.82 2.27
CA TYR A 203 -2.50 16.00 2.13
C TYR A 203 -1.71 17.28 2.33
N SER A 204 -2.19 18.39 1.79
CA SER A 204 -1.67 19.71 2.09
C SER A 204 -2.78 20.75 2.09
N TYR A 205 -2.59 21.79 2.91
CA TYR A 205 -3.43 22.98 2.91
C TYR A 205 -2.78 24.01 1.98
N GLY A 206 -3.36 24.21 0.80
CA GLY A 206 -2.85 25.21 -0.15
C GLY A 206 -3.33 26.63 0.19
N PRO A 207 -2.91 27.65 -0.57
CA PRO A 207 -3.31 29.04 -0.38
C PRO A 207 -4.71 29.32 -0.95
N PHE A 208 -5.66 28.42 -0.72
CA PHE A 208 -7.04 28.58 -1.20
C PHE A 208 -7.86 29.34 -0.15
N GLU A 209 -8.76 30.20 -0.60
CA GLU A 209 -9.47 31.19 0.24
C GLU A 209 -10.20 30.55 1.44
N ASP A 210 -10.61 29.29 1.31
CA ASP A 210 -11.24 28.51 2.37
C ASP A 210 -10.30 27.45 2.93
N LYS A 211 -9.58 27.80 4.00
CA LYS A 211 -8.64 26.95 4.76
C LYS A 211 -9.28 25.72 5.44
N GLU A 212 -10.51 25.35 5.10
CA GLU A 212 -11.32 24.38 5.84
C GLU A 212 -11.27 22.95 5.28
N ILE A 213 -10.73 22.72 4.08
CA ILE A 213 -10.67 21.39 3.45
C ILE A 213 -9.26 21.13 2.89
N ASP A 214 -8.78 19.89 3.07
CA ASP A 214 -7.55 19.39 2.42
C ASP A 214 -7.65 19.66 0.91
N SER A 215 -6.82 20.57 0.41
CA SER A 215 -7.01 21.15 -0.91
C SER A 215 -6.46 20.25 -2.02
N VAL A 216 -5.48 19.41 -1.67
CA VAL A 216 -4.90 18.38 -2.53
C VAL A 216 -4.63 17.15 -1.69
N THR A 217 -5.03 15.98 -2.19
CA THR A 217 -4.75 14.70 -1.54
C THR A 217 -4.18 13.70 -2.53
N ALA A 218 -3.31 12.82 -2.05
CA ALA A 218 -2.83 11.67 -2.77
C ALA A 218 -2.84 10.45 -1.85
N ARG A 219 -3.20 9.28 -2.38
CA ARG A 219 -3.38 8.08 -1.55
C ARG A 219 -2.55 6.90 -2.02
N VAL A 220 -2.09 6.14 -1.03
CA VAL A 220 -1.45 4.83 -1.21
C VAL A 220 -2.15 3.84 -0.31
N TYR A 221 -2.77 2.83 -0.91
CA TYR A 221 -3.55 1.80 -0.25
C TYR A 221 -2.66 0.63 0.15
N PHE A 222 -3.06 -0.11 1.18
CA PHE A 222 -2.40 -1.34 1.59
C PHE A 222 -3.39 -2.37 2.12
N GLU A 223 -2.99 -3.64 2.02
CA GLU A 223 -3.60 -4.76 2.71
C GLU A 223 -2.51 -5.55 3.43
N LYS A 224 -2.82 -6.04 4.63
CA LYS A 224 -1.96 -6.92 5.40
C LYS A 224 -2.79 -8.05 5.98
N THR A 225 -2.39 -9.28 5.66
CA THR A 225 -2.94 -10.46 6.35
C THR A 225 -2.21 -10.63 7.67
N ILE A 226 -2.96 -10.75 8.76
CA ILE A 226 -2.46 -10.95 10.11
C ILE A 226 -3.06 -12.26 10.65
N PHE A 227 -2.27 -13.08 11.34
CA PHE A 227 -2.79 -14.24 12.05
C PHE A 227 -2.90 -13.94 13.55
N VAL A 228 -4.11 -14.01 14.10
CA VAL A 228 -4.37 -13.76 15.52
C VAL A 228 -4.48 -15.11 16.23
N LYS A 229 -3.58 -15.38 17.15
CA LYS A 229 -3.61 -16.55 18.03
C LYS A 229 -4.51 -16.29 19.23
N ASP A 230 -5.18 -17.34 19.69
CA ASP A 230 -5.81 -17.31 21.01
C ASP A 230 -4.72 -17.14 22.09
N THR A 231 -5.08 -16.44 23.15
CA THR A 231 -4.27 -16.23 24.35
C THR A 231 -4.14 -17.49 25.22
N ILE A 232 -5.00 -18.50 25.02
CA ILE A 232 -4.90 -19.77 25.71
C ILE A 232 -4.01 -20.71 24.90
N GLU A 233 -2.71 -20.74 25.20
CA GLU A 233 -1.95 -21.97 24.98
C GLU A 233 -2.61 -23.04 25.86
N GLN A 234 -3.26 -24.03 25.23
CA GLN A 234 -3.72 -25.21 25.94
C GLN A 234 -2.50 -25.88 26.59
N ASN A 235 -2.37 -25.73 27.91
CA ASN A 235 -1.59 -26.63 28.75
C ASN A 235 -2.22 -28.04 28.70
N HIS A 236 -2.12 -28.73 27.58
CA HIS A 236 -2.39 -30.16 27.48
C HIS A 236 -1.08 -30.93 27.57
N SER A 237 -0.49 -30.94 28.77
CA SER A 237 0.44 -31.99 29.15
C SER A 237 0.60 -32.08 30.66
N VAL A 238 -0.48 -32.35 31.40
CA VAL A 238 -0.38 -33.13 32.64
C VAL A 238 -1.64 -33.98 32.82
N GLN A 239 -1.41 -35.21 33.28
CA GLN A 239 -2.35 -36.26 33.72
C GLN A 239 -2.92 -37.13 32.57
N HIS A 240 -2.67 -38.43 32.48
CA HIS A 240 -2.31 -39.46 33.47
C HIS A 240 -1.35 -40.48 32.84
N SER A 241 -0.47 -41.13 33.61
CA SER A 241 -0.76 -42.48 34.12
C SER A 241 0.09 -42.81 35.34
N ILE A 242 -0.60 -43.40 36.32
CA ILE A 242 -0.12 -44.01 37.56
C ILE A 242 0.84 -45.17 37.26
#